data_AF-A0AAE1STE0-F1
#
_entry.id   AF-A0AAE1STE0-F1
#
_cell.length_a   1.000
_cell.length_b   1.000
_cell.length_c   1.000
_cell.angle_alpha   90.00
_cell.angle_beta   90.00
_cell.angle_gamma   90.00
#
_symmetry.space_group_name_H-M   'P 1'
#
loop_
_entity.id
_entity.type
_entity.pdbx_description
1 polymer ?
#
loop_
_entity_poly.entity_id
_entity_poly.type
_entity_poly.pdbx_seq_one_letter_code
_entity_poly.pdbx_strand_id
1 'polypeptide(L)'
;MENPNSYIHSNIAGLVTLLEVSKNAHPQPAVVWASSSSVYGLNEKVPFSESDRTDRPASLYAATKKAGEEITHTYNHIYGLSVTGLRFFTVYGPWGRPDMAYFSFTRNILQGKPITIYRGKNRVDLARDFTYIDDVVKGCIGSLDTSGKSTGSGGKKRGPAPYRIFNLGNTSPVSVPMMVGMLEKHLKIKAKKNFVVMPGNGDVPFTHANISSAQKEFGYKPTTDLQTGLKKFYDSFNLEKD
;
A
#
# COMPACT_ATOMS: atom_id res chain seq x y z
N MET A 1 -9.80 -12.78 12.46
CA MET A 1 -10.00 -12.39 11.04
C MET A 1 -11.50 -12.26 10.84
N GLU A 2 -11.98 -11.10 10.41
CA GLU A 2 -13.41 -10.88 10.17
C GLU A 2 -13.70 -11.04 8.67
N ASN A 3 -14.81 -11.73 8.35
CA ASN A 3 -15.32 -11.95 6.98
C ASN A 3 -14.25 -12.32 5.91
N PRO A 4 -13.57 -13.48 6.03
CA PRO A 4 -12.49 -13.87 5.10
C PRO A 4 -12.95 -13.99 3.64
N ASN A 5 -14.22 -14.35 3.41
CA ASN A 5 -14.80 -14.48 2.07
C ASN A 5 -14.81 -13.16 1.29
N SER A 6 -14.94 -12.03 1.98
CA SER A 6 -14.90 -10.71 1.33
C SER A 6 -13.58 -10.44 0.61
N TYR A 7 -12.46 -10.93 1.15
CA TYR A 7 -11.14 -10.81 0.54
C TYR A 7 -11.03 -11.65 -0.73
N ILE A 8 -11.52 -12.88 -0.72
CA ILE A 8 -11.51 -13.74 -1.91
C ILE A 8 -12.39 -13.16 -3.01
N HIS A 9 -13.61 -12.77 -2.66
CA HIS A 9 -14.55 -12.21 -3.62
C HIS A 9 -14.01 -10.92 -4.25
N SER A 10 -13.55 -9.97 -3.44
CA SER A 10 -13.12 -8.67 -3.94
C SER A 10 -11.74 -8.72 -4.62
N ASN A 11 -10.75 -9.35 -3.97
CA ASN A 11 -9.36 -9.29 -4.44
C ASN A 11 -9.05 -10.30 -5.54
N ILE A 12 -9.76 -11.44 -5.58
CA ILE A 12 -9.52 -12.50 -6.57
C ILE A 12 -10.60 -12.47 -7.65
N ALA A 13 -11.86 -12.74 -7.29
CA ALA A 13 -12.92 -12.83 -8.30
C ALA A 13 -13.18 -11.48 -8.98
N GLY A 14 -13.16 -10.38 -8.23
CA GLY A 14 -13.25 -9.02 -8.79
C GLY A 14 -12.11 -8.69 -9.74
N LEU A 15 -10.86 -9.03 -9.38
CA LEU A 15 -9.70 -8.82 -10.24
C LEU A 15 -9.79 -9.61 -11.55
N VAL A 16 -10.13 -10.90 -11.48
CA VAL A 16 -10.31 -11.76 -12.67
C VAL A 16 -11.41 -11.21 -13.58
N THR A 17 -12.51 -10.71 -13.00
CA THR A 17 -13.61 -10.10 -13.77
C THR A 17 -13.11 -8.90 -14.58
N LEU A 18 -12.34 -8.00 -13.98
CA LEU A 18 -11.77 -6.84 -14.68
C LEU A 18 -10.74 -7.26 -15.74
N LEU A 19 -9.96 -8.30 -15.49
CA LEU A 19 -8.98 -8.82 -16.45
C LEU A 19 -9.63 -9.48 -17.66
N GLU A 20 -10.73 -10.22 -17.49
CA GLU A 20 -11.49 -10.78 -18.62
C GLU A 20 -12.07 -9.67 -19.51
N VAL A 21 -12.62 -8.61 -18.92
CA VAL A 21 -13.09 -7.43 -19.69
C VAL A 21 -11.92 -6.76 -20.42
N SER A 22 -10.79 -6.54 -19.73
CA SER A 22 -9.61 -5.89 -20.32
C SER A 22 -9.02 -6.69 -21.48
N LYS A 23 -8.93 -8.02 -21.35
CA LYS A 23 -8.47 -8.94 -22.39
C LYS A 23 -9.34 -8.90 -23.66
N ASN A 24 -10.65 -8.69 -23.51
CA ASN A 24 -11.59 -8.69 -24.63
C ASN A 24 -11.76 -7.30 -25.28
N ALA A 25 -11.22 -6.24 -24.68
CA ALA A 25 -11.26 -4.89 -25.21
C ALA A 25 -10.40 -4.71 -26.48
N HIS A 26 -10.78 -3.74 -27.32
CA HIS A 26 -10.13 -3.42 -28.59
C HIS A 26 -9.94 -1.90 -28.73
N PRO A 27 -8.69 -1.39 -28.64
CA PRO A 27 -7.48 -2.11 -28.25
C PRO A 27 -7.53 -2.59 -26.78
N GLN A 28 -6.75 -3.62 -26.44
CA GLN A 28 -6.56 -4.00 -25.04
C GLN A 28 -5.88 -2.85 -24.28
N PRO A 29 -6.40 -2.43 -23.11
CA PRO A 29 -5.77 -1.38 -22.32
C PRO A 29 -4.50 -1.89 -21.64
N ALA A 30 -3.67 -0.98 -21.15
CA ALA A 30 -2.72 -1.30 -20.10
C ALA A 30 -3.44 -1.27 -18.74
N VAL A 31 -3.04 -2.16 -17.83
CA VAL A 31 -3.66 -2.29 -16.51
C VAL A 31 -2.65 -1.96 -15.42
N VAL A 32 -2.94 -0.93 -14.64
CA VAL A 32 -2.23 -0.65 -13.39
C VAL A 32 -3.12 -1.07 -12.23
N TRP A 33 -2.60 -1.88 -11.30
CA TRP A 33 -3.41 -2.42 -10.21
C TRP A 33 -2.68 -2.40 -8.85
N ALA A 34 -3.48 -2.40 -7.78
CA ALA A 34 -3.01 -2.28 -6.41
C ALA A 34 -2.63 -3.65 -5.80
N SER A 35 -1.33 -3.95 -5.76
CA SER A 35 -0.76 -4.94 -4.83
C SER A 35 -0.54 -4.29 -3.45
N SER A 36 0.30 -4.86 -2.60
CA SER A 36 0.58 -4.31 -1.27
C SER A 36 1.94 -4.76 -0.76
N SER A 37 2.62 -3.94 0.03
CA SER A 37 3.82 -4.34 0.76
C SER A 37 3.59 -5.54 1.70
N SER A 38 2.34 -5.86 2.04
CA SER A 38 2.01 -7.04 2.83
C SER A 38 2.44 -8.36 2.18
N VAL A 39 2.66 -8.40 0.86
CA VAL A 39 3.13 -9.63 0.18
C VAL A 39 4.54 -10.05 0.65
N TYR A 40 5.33 -9.11 1.17
CA TYR A 40 6.62 -9.42 1.79
C TYR A 40 6.49 -10.25 3.08
N GLY A 41 5.31 -10.23 3.71
CA GLY A 41 4.95 -11.18 4.77
C GLY A 41 5.99 -11.29 5.88
N LEU A 42 6.51 -12.50 6.08
CA LEU A 42 7.47 -12.84 7.14
C LEU A 42 8.94 -12.54 6.79
N ASN A 43 9.20 -11.74 5.76
CA ASN A 43 10.56 -11.34 5.42
C ASN A 43 11.17 -10.44 6.51
N GLU A 44 12.42 -10.71 6.88
CA GLU A 44 13.18 -9.91 7.84
C GLU A 44 14.18 -8.95 7.15
N LYS A 45 14.60 -9.27 5.92
CA LYS A 45 15.50 -8.44 5.12
C LYS A 45 14.81 -7.11 4.79
N VAL A 46 15.51 -6.01 5.08
CA VAL A 46 15.11 -4.66 4.68
C VAL A 46 16.30 -3.88 4.10
N PRO A 47 16.08 -2.92 3.18
CA PRO A 47 14.79 -2.55 2.59
C PRO A 47 14.22 -3.66 1.68
N PHE A 48 12.90 -3.78 1.64
CA PHE A 48 12.21 -4.76 0.79
C PHE A 48 12.38 -4.39 -0.69
N SER A 49 12.84 -5.35 -1.48
CA SER A 49 13.06 -5.22 -2.92
C SER A 49 12.02 -6.00 -3.71
N GLU A 50 11.65 -5.57 -4.91
CA GLU A 50 10.73 -6.32 -5.77
C GLU A 50 11.27 -7.71 -6.15
N SER A 51 12.60 -7.89 -6.08
CA SER A 51 13.31 -9.16 -6.26
C SER A 51 13.21 -10.13 -5.08
N ASP A 52 12.74 -9.68 -3.91
CA ASP A 52 12.67 -10.55 -2.73
C ASP A 52 11.55 -11.57 -2.87
N ARG A 53 11.75 -12.77 -2.29
CA ARG A 53 10.72 -13.82 -2.25
C ARG A 53 9.52 -13.35 -1.42
N THR A 54 8.32 -13.69 -1.88
CA THR A 54 7.03 -13.28 -1.27
C THR A 54 6.09 -14.46 -1.09
N ASP A 55 6.63 -15.63 -0.76
CA ASP A 55 5.93 -16.93 -0.64
C ASP A 55 5.53 -17.26 0.81
N ARG A 56 5.78 -16.35 1.75
CA ARG A 56 5.44 -16.50 3.18
C ARG A 56 4.54 -15.36 3.68
N PRO A 57 3.30 -15.23 3.15
CA PRO A 57 2.39 -14.17 3.55
C PRO A 57 1.97 -14.31 5.03
N ALA A 58 1.94 -13.19 5.75
CA ALA A 58 1.57 -13.15 7.17
C ALA A 58 0.05 -13.08 7.42
N SER A 59 -0.76 -12.90 6.38
CA SER A 59 -2.22 -12.75 6.48
C SER A 59 -2.93 -13.25 5.22
N LEU A 60 -4.25 -13.52 5.32
CA LEU A 60 -5.07 -13.85 4.15
C LEU A 60 -5.08 -12.69 3.14
N TYR A 61 -5.17 -11.45 3.61
CA TYR A 61 -5.05 -10.28 2.73
C TYR A 61 -3.75 -10.32 1.90
N ALA A 62 -2.61 -10.54 2.56
CA ALA A 62 -1.32 -10.67 1.88
C ALA A 62 -1.31 -11.82 0.87
N ALA A 63 -1.87 -12.98 1.22
CA ALA A 63 -1.99 -14.11 0.32
C ALA A 63 -2.83 -13.77 -0.92
N THR A 64 -3.97 -13.08 -0.75
CA THR A 64 -4.81 -12.67 -1.89
C THR A 64 -4.14 -11.64 -2.79
N LYS A 65 -3.39 -10.69 -2.23
CA LYS A 65 -2.60 -9.74 -3.03
C LYS A 65 -1.49 -10.44 -3.80
N LYS A 66 -0.82 -11.42 -3.18
CA LYS A 66 0.20 -12.21 -3.88
C LYS A 66 -0.40 -13.08 -4.98
N ALA A 67 -1.54 -13.71 -4.73
CA ALA A 67 -2.28 -14.44 -5.76
C ALA A 67 -2.67 -13.53 -6.94
N GLY A 68 -3.04 -12.27 -6.68
CA GLY A 68 -3.28 -11.27 -7.72
C GLY A 68 -2.06 -11.01 -8.63
N GLU A 69 -0.84 -10.99 -8.07
CA GLU A 69 0.39 -10.90 -8.87
C GLU A 69 0.53 -12.10 -9.80
N GLU A 70 0.37 -13.33 -9.28
CA GLU A 70 0.47 -14.53 -10.11
C GLU A 70 -0.64 -14.59 -11.18
N ILE A 71 -1.88 -14.24 -10.82
CA ILE A 71 -3.01 -14.18 -11.75
C ILE A 71 -2.71 -13.19 -12.86
N THR A 72 -2.33 -11.96 -12.53
CA THR A 72 -2.08 -10.93 -13.56
C THR A 72 -0.89 -11.27 -14.45
N HIS A 73 0.15 -11.94 -13.92
CA HIS A 73 1.22 -12.52 -14.73
C HIS A 73 0.69 -13.52 -15.76
N THR A 74 -0.23 -14.42 -15.39
CA THR A 74 -0.81 -15.36 -16.37
C THR A 74 -1.58 -14.64 -17.48
N TYR A 75 -2.31 -13.57 -17.16
CA TYR A 75 -3.03 -12.77 -18.16
C TYR A 75 -2.08 -12.03 -19.12
N ASN A 76 -0.99 -11.46 -18.60
CA ASN A 76 0.06 -10.91 -19.44
C ASN A 76 0.66 -11.99 -20.36
N HIS A 77 1.03 -13.14 -19.78
CA HIS A 77 1.70 -14.22 -20.49
C HIS A 77 0.83 -14.82 -21.60
N ILE A 78 -0.44 -15.12 -21.31
CA ILE A 78 -1.34 -15.84 -22.24
C ILE A 78 -1.96 -14.87 -23.25
N TYR A 79 -2.37 -13.68 -22.80
CA TYR A 79 -3.18 -12.76 -23.62
C TYR A 79 -2.44 -11.53 -24.11
N GLY A 80 -1.21 -11.27 -23.66
CA GLY A 80 -0.44 -10.10 -24.08
C GLY A 80 -0.93 -8.79 -23.47
N LEU A 81 -1.55 -8.84 -22.28
CA LEU A 81 -1.99 -7.65 -21.57
C LEU A 81 -0.79 -6.96 -20.90
N SER A 82 -0.59 -5.66 -21.13
CA SER A 82 0.38 -4.88 -20.37
C SER A 82 -0.13 -4.68 -18.95
N VAL A 83 0.66 -5.08 -17.95
CA VAL A 83 0.27 -5.03 -16.55
C VAL A 83 1.40 -4.43 -15.71
N THR A 84 1.03 -3.50 -14.84
CA THR A 84 1.90 -3.00 -13.77
C THR A 84 1.22 -3.16 -12.41
N GLY A 85 1.82 -3.93 -11.51
CA GLY A 85 1.36 -4.06 -10.13
C GLY A 85 2.13 -3.14 -9.20
N LEU A 86 1.43 -2.38 -8.36
CA LEU A 86 2.01 -1.43 -7.41
C LEU A 86 1.89 -1.97 -6.00
N ARG A 87 3.02 -2.26 -5.36
CA ARG A 87 3.09 -2.63 -3.93
C ARG A 87 3.11 -1.36 -3.10
N PHE A 88 1.92 -0.92 -2.69
CA PHE A 88 1.78 0.23 -1.80
C PHE A 88 2.25 -0.10 -0.39
N PHE A 89 3.05 0.80 0.18
CA PHE A 89 3.38 0.84 1.60
C PHE A 89 2.30 1.62 2.36
N THR A 90 2.56 2.10 3.58
CA THR A 90 1.50 2.67 4.44
C THR A 90 1.10 4.04 3.91
N VAL A 91 0.03 4.09 3.11
CA VAL A 91 -0.48 5.34 2.53
C VAL A 91 -1.28 6.14 3.56
N TYR A 92 -1.04 7.45 3.63
CA TYR A 92 -1.76 8.35 4.53
C TYR A 92 -2.00 9.73 3.90
N GLY A 93 -2.99 10.46 4.40
CA GLY A 93 -3.30 11.82 3.97
C GLY A 93 -4.78 12.19 4.16
N PRO A 94 -5.20 13.35 3.64
CA PRO A 94 -6.61 13.73 3.51
C PRO A 94 -7.47 12.63 2.87
N TRP A 95 -8.75 12.55 3.22
CA TRP A 95 -9.69 11.53 2.73
C TRP A 95 -9.25 10.09 3.00
N GLY A 96 -8.41 9.95 4.03
CA GLY A 96 -7.90 8.69 4.53
C GLY A 96 -8.99 7.75 5.02
N ARG A 97 -8.66 6.46 5.03
CA ARG A 97 -9.50 5.45 5.67
C ARG A 97 -9.60 5.68 7.19
N PRO A 98 -10.81 5.74 7.78
CA PRO A 98 -11.00 6.00 9.21
C PRO A 98 -10.45 4.93 10.17
N ASP A 99 -10.15 3.73 9.66
CA ASP A 99 -9.59 2.63 10.44
C ASP A 99 -8.05 2.65 10.50
N MET A 100 -7.39 3.45 9.65
CA MET A 100 -5.93 3.61 9.66
C MET A 100 -5.46 4.39 10.89
N ALA A 101 -4.26 4.03 11.38
CA ALA A 101 -3.74 4.51 12.66
C ALA A 101 -3.76 6.04 12.82
N TYR A 102 -3.23 6.80 11.84
CA TYR A 102 -3.19 8.27 11.92
C TYR A 102 -4.58 8.89 12.04
N PHE A 103 -5.56 8.37 11.31
CA PHE A 103 -6.93 8.88 11.31
C PHE A 103 -7.64 8.51 12.62
N SER A 104 -7.63 7.22 12.97
CA SER A 104 -8.29 6.72 14.18
C SER A 104 -7.70 7.36 15.44
N PHE A 105 -6.38 7.57 15.49
CA PHE A 105 -5.73 8.26 16.60
C PHE A 105 -6.13 9.72 16.67
N THR A 106 -6.12 10.47 15.57
CA THR A 106 -6.59 11.86 15.55
C THR A 106 -8.01 11.98 16.08
N ARG A 107 -8.93 11.13 15.60
CA ARG A 107 -10.32 11.10 16.08
C ARG A 107 -10.42 10.83 17.57
N ASN A 108 -9.71 9.82 18.07
CA ASN A 108 -9.77 9.46 19.50
C ASN A 108 -9.14 10.53 20.40
N ILE A 109 -8.02 11.13 19.99
CA ILE A 109 -7.36 12.21 20.73
C ILE A 109 -8.30 13.42 20.86
N LEU A 110 -8.93 13.83 19.76
CA LEU A 110 -9.90 14.93 19.75
C LEU A 110 -11.14 14.65 20.61
N GLN A 111 -11.52 13.39 20.78
CA GLN A 111 -12.63 12.95 21.65
C GLN A 111 -12.18 12.69 23.10
N GLY A 112 -10.92 12.92 23.45
CA GLY A 112 -10.38 12.61 24.78
C GLY A 112 -10.35 11.11 25.12
N LYS A 113 -10.49 10.24 24.12
CA LYS A 113 -10.46 8.78 24.23
C LYS A 113 -9.02 8.26 24.16
N PRO A 114 -8.73 7.11 24.79
CA PRO A 114 -7.42 6.49 24.68
C PRO A 114 -7.13 5.97 23.27
N ILE A 115 -5.85 5.94 22.92
CA ILE A 115 -5.34 5.30 21.71
C ILE A 115 -4.52 4.06 22.09
N THR A 116 -4.66 2.98 21.32
CA THR A 116 -3.88 1.76 21.50
C THR A 116 -2.68 1.78 20.56
N ILE A 117 -1.48 1.76 21.12
CA ILE A 117 -0.22 1.69 20.38
C ILE A 117 0.35 0.29 20.54
N TYR A 118 0.43 -0.44 19.44
CA TYR A 118 1.01 -1.78 19.43
C TYR A 118 2.53 -1.74 19.41
N ARG A 119 3.15 -2.70 20.11
CA ARG A 119 4.61 -2.92 20.15
C ARG A 119 4.94 -4.35 19.79
N GLY A 120 6.08 -4.54 19.12
CA GLY A 120 6.58 -5.87 18.78
C GLY A 120 7.01 -6.68 20.00
N LYS A 121 7.52 -7.89 19.75
CA LYS A 121 8.20 -8.68 20.78
C LYS A 121 9.28 -7.83 21.46
N ASN A 122 9.49 -8.05 22.76
CA ASN A 122 10.44 -7.28 23.57
C ASN A 122 10.14 -5.76 23.67
N ARG A 123 8.88 -5.36 23.44
CA ARG A 123 8.42 -3.95 23.53
C ARG A 123 9.09 -3.00 22.53
N VAL A 124 9.59 -3.52 21.42
CA VAL A 124 10.14 -2.70 20.32
C VAL A 124 9.02 -1.90 19.66
N ASP A 125 9.24 -0.61 19.46
CA ASP A 125 8.29 0.25 18.76
C ASP A 125 8.19 -0.12 17.28
N LEU A 126 6.96 -0.24 16.79
CA LEU A 126 6.72 -0.54 15.38
C LEU A 126 7.02 0.68 14.53
N ALA A 127 7.64 0.49 13.36
CA ALA A 127 7.86 1.55 12.38
C ALA A 127 7.20 1.21 11.04
N ARG A 128 6.71 2.25 10.38
CA ARG A 128 6.05 2.14 9.08
C ARG A 128 6.68 3.11 8.10
N ASP A 129 6.79 2.66 6.86
CA ASP A 129 7.12 3.51 5.73
C ASP A 129 5.84 4.27 5.32
N PHE A 130 5.63 5.44 5.92
CA PHE A 130 4.47 6.28 5.67
C PHE A 130 4.66 7.08 4.38
N THR A 131 3.81 6.82 3.40
CA THR A 131 3.86 7.48 2.08
C THR A 131 2.66 8.39 1.91
N TYR A 132 2.89 9.67 1.65
CA TYR A 132 1.83 10.64 1.52
C TYR A 132 1.01 10.42 0.24
N ILE A 133 -0.30 10.61 0.31
CA ILE A 133 -1.23 10.29 -0.78
C ILE A 133 -0.84 10.95 -2.11
N ASP A 134 -0.44 12.23 -2.12
CA ASP A 134 -0.05 12.92 -3.36
C ASP A 134 1.18 12.30 -4.01
N ASP A 135 2.13 11.82 -3.21
CA ASP A 135 3.32 11.15 -3.72
C ASP A 135 2.93 9.79 -4.33
N VAL A 136 2.07 9.03 -3.66
CA VAL A 136 1.52 7.77 -4.20
C VAL A 136 0.79 7.98 -5.52
N VAL A 137 -0.05 9.02 -5.62
CA VAL A 137 -0.79 9.37 -6.84
C VAL A 137 0.17 9.67 -7.99
N LYS A 138 1.24 10.44 -7.76
CA LYS A 138 2.29 10.68 -8.77
C LYS A 138 2.93 9.36 -9.23
N GLY A 139 3.18 8.43 -8.31
CA GLY A 139 3.67 7.10 -8.63
C GLY A 139 2.71 6.29 -9.50
N CYS A 140 1.42 6.31 -9.19
CA CYS A 140 0.39 5.66 -10.00
C CYS A 140 0.36 6.21 -11.43
N ILE A 141 0.31 7.54 -11.59
CA ILE A 141 0.26 8.22 -12.89
C ILE A 141 1.53 7.91 -13.69
N GLY A 142 2.72 8.08 -13.10
CA GLY A 142 3.98 7.77 -13.78
C GLY A 142 4.10 6.29 -14.20
N SER A 143 3.57 5.36 -13.39
CA SER A 143 3.54 3.94 -13.76
C SER A 143 2.63 3.66 -14.96
N LEU A 144 1.51 4.40 -15.07
CA LEU A 144 0.56 4.30 -16.17
C LEU A 144 1.14 4.90 -17.46
N ASP A 145 1.72 6.10 -17.37
CA ASP A 145 2.36 6.79 -18.50
C ASP A 145 3.50 5.97 -19.12
N THR A 146 4.14 5.12 -18.30
CA THR A 146 5.26 4.25 -18.73
C THR A 146 4.87 2.78 -18.91
N SER A 147 3.58 2.43 -18.87
CA SER A 147 3.12 1.03 -18.91
C SER A 147 3.55 0.24 -20.14
N GLY A 148 3.86 0.94 -21.24
CA GLY A 148 3.94 0.32 -22.56
C GLY A 148 2.60 -0.23 -23.01
N LYS A 149 2.57 -0.84 -24.21
CA LYS A 149 1.33 -1.28 -24.85
C LYS A 149 1.07 -2.77 -24.64
N SER A 150 -0.20 -3.12 -24.46
CA SER A 150 -0.69 -4.48 -24.66
C SER A 150 -0.49 -4.89 -26.12
N THR A 151 -0.25 -6.17 -26.34
CA THR A 151 -0.01 -6.76 -27.67
C THR A 151 -1.13 -7.71 -28.09
N GLY A 152 -2.05 -8.05 -27.20
CA GLY A 152 -3.20 -8.88 -27.53
C GLY A 152 -4.33 -8.12 -28.21
N SER A 153 -5.17 -8.87 -28.90
CA SER A 153 -6.45 -8.40 -29.47
C SER A 153 -7.40 -9.59 -29.55
N GLY A 154 -8.66 -9.40 -29.13
CA GLY A 154 -9.70 -10.43 -29.23
C GLY A 154 -9.37 -11.69 -28.45
N GLY A 155 -8.73 -11.53 -27.28
CA GLY A 155 -8.29 -12.65 -26.45
C GLY A 155 -7.11 -13.46 -27.03
N LYS A 156 -6.42 -12.97 -28.07
CA LYS A 156 -5.24 -13.62 -28.64
C LYS A 156 -4.00 -12.72 -28.52
N LYS A 157 -2.93 -13.24 -27.93
CA LYS A 157 -1.62 -12.58 -27.84
C LYS A 157 -0.95 -12.51 -29.22
N ARG A 158 -0.39 -11.35 -29.57
CA ARG A 158 0.38 -11.16 -30.82
C ARG A 158 1.89 -10.95 -30.61
N GLY A 159 2.33 -10.83 -29.37
CA GLY A 159 3.74 -10.62 -29.01
C GLY A 159 3.93 -10.47 -27.49
N PRO A 160 5.16 -10.31 -26.99
CA PRO A 160 5.39 -10.04 -25.57
C PRO A 160 4.84 -8.66 -25.17
N ALA A 161 4.25 -8.55 -23.98
CA ALA A 161 3.80 -7.28 -23.39
C ALA A 161 4.47 -7.06 -22.02
N PRO A 162 4.65 -5.81 -21.55
CA PRO A 162 5.30 -5.55 -20.28
C PRO A 162 4.53 -6.13 -19.08
N TYR A 163 5.25 -6.81 -18.19
CA TYR A 163 4.78 -7.18 -16.85
C TYR A 163 5.76 -6.62 -15.83
N ARG A 164 5.30 -5.70 -14.99
CA ARG A 164 6.16 -4.96 -14.05
C ARG A 164 5.56 -4.93 -12.67
N ILE A 165 6.39 -4.99 -11.64
CA ILE A 165 6.00 -4.80 -10.24
C ILE A 165 6.92 -3.73 -9.65
N PHE A 166 6.33 -2.78 -8.93
CA PHE A 166 7.08 -1.69 -8.28
C PHE A 166 6.62 -1.48 -6.84
N ASN A 167 7.59 -1.18 -5.99
CA ASN A 167 7.34 -0.64 -4.66
C ASN A 167 7.07 0.87 -4.74
N LEU A 168 5.95 1.30 -4.14
CA LEU A 168 5.65 2.71 -3.92
C LEU A 168 5.64 2.98 -2.41
N GLY A 169 6.79 3.42 -1.91
CA GLY A 169 7.03 3.80 -0.50
C GLY A 169 7.67 5.19 -0.39
N ASN A 170 8.08 5.59 0.82
CA ASN A 170 8.74 6.87 1.13
C ASN A 170 10.22 6.71 1.54
N THR A 171 10.70 5.49 1.81
CA THR A 171 12.10 5.18 2.21
C THR A 171 12.54 5.79 3.56
N SER A 172 11.60 6.36 4.32
CA SER A 172 11.86 7.00 5.61
C SER A 172 10.93 6.43 6.69
N PRO A 173 11.22 5.24 7.24
CA PRO A 173 10.39 4.63 8.27
C PRO A 173 10.31 5.50 9.52
N VAL A 174 9.10 5.72 10.03
CA VAL A 174 8.87 6.45 11.29
C VAL A 174 8.15 5.56 12.28
N SER A 175 8.54 5.62 13.55
CA SER A 175 7.88 4.84 14.60
C SER A 175 6.47 5.38 14.89
N VAL A 176 5.56 4.47 15.26
CA VAL A 176 4.18 4.86 15.61
C VAL A 176 4.15 5.86 16.78
N PRO A 177 4.96 5.73 17.85
CA PRO A 177 5.00 6.75 18.90
C PRO A 177 5.50 8.12 18.43
N MET A 178 6.45 8.17 17.49
CA MET A 178 6.89 9.44 16.89
C MET A 178 5.76 10.09 16.08
N MET A 179 5.04 9.30 15.28
CA MET A 179 3.85 9.76 14.55
C MET A 179 2.80 10.34 15.50
N VAL A 180 2.51 9.66 16.62
CA VAL A 180 1.61 10.16 17.66
C VAL A 180 2.13 11.48 18.26
N GLY A 181 3.43 11.61 18.51
CA GLY A 181 4.02 12.85 18.99
C GLY A 181 3.85 14.02 18.02
N MET A 182 3.89 13.76 16.70
CA MET A 182 3.59 14.76 15.67
C MET A 182 2.11 15.16 15.69
N LEU A 183 1.20 14.19 15.84
CA LEU A 183 -0.23 14.47 16.01
C LEU A 183 -0.49 15.34 17.26
N GLU A 184 0.08 15.00 18.41
CA GLU A 184 -0.07 15.79 19.65
C GLU A 184 0.34 17.26 19.45
N LYS A 185 1.39 17.53 18.67
CA LYS A 185 1.84 18.89 18.34
C LYS A 185 0.81 19.65 17.50
N HIS A 186 0.30 19.02 16.44
CA HIS A 186 -0.70 19.64 15.55
C HIS A 186 -2.05 19.85 16.25
N LEU A 187 -2.48 18.87 17.03
CA LEU A 187 -3.76 18.90 17.77
C LEU A 187 -3.71 19.77 19.03
N LYS A 188 -2.52 20.10 19.54
CA LYS A 188 -2.30 20.77 20.83
C LYS A 188 -2.95 20.04 22.03
N ILE A 189 -3.07 18.70 21.93
CA ILE A 189 -3.69 17.84 22.94
C ILE A 189 -2.75 16.66 23.21
N LYS A 190 -2.53 16.32 24.49
CA LYS A 190 -1.79 15.12 24.87
C LYS A 190 -2.67 13.87 24.75
N ALA A 191 -2.16 12.86 24.05
CA ALA A 191 -2.87 11.61 23.84
C ALA A 191 -2.83 10.74 25.09
N LYS A 192 -3.96 10.10 25.43
CA LYS A 192 -4.02 9.02 26.44
C LYS A 192 -3.53 7.72 25.79
N LYS A 193 -2.24 7.42 25.93
CA LYS A 193 -1.57 6.29 25.24
C LYS A 193 -1.70 5.00 26.06
N ASN A 194 -2.29 3.97 25.46
CA ASN A 194 -2.29 2.60 25.98
C ASN A 194 -1.34 1.75 25.14
N PHE A 195 -0.28 1.20 25.73
CA PHE A 195 0.69 0.38 25.01
C PHE A 195 0.34 -1.10 25.17
N VAL A 196 0.21 -1.81 24.04
CA VAL A 196 -0.14 -3.23 24.01
C VAL A 196 0.92 -4.00 23.23
N VAL A 197 1.38 -5.13 23.77
CA VAL A 197 2.25 -6.03 23.00
C VAL A 197 1.39 -6.73 21.96
N MET A 198 1.81 -6.63 20.71
CA MET A 198 1.05 -7.12 19.59
C MET A 198 0.94 -8.66 19.65
N PRO A 199 -0.24 -9.23 19.38
CA PRO A 199 -0.38 -10.67 19.20
C PRO A 199 0.59 -11.15 18.11
N GLY A 200 1.22 -12.32 18.29
CA GLY A 200 2.23 -12.85 17.37
C GLY A 200 1.72 -13.21 15.97
N ASN A 201 0.43 -13.02 15.69
CA ASN A 201 -0.23 -13.34 14.44
C ASN A 201 -0.66 -12.08 13.68
N GLY A 202 0.12 -11.69 12.66
CA GLY A 202 -0.47 -11.08 11.47
C GLY A 202 -0.08 -9.65 11.11
N ASP A 203 0.82 -8.98 11.82
CA ASP A 203 1.37 -7.69 11.36
C ASP A 203 2.90 -7.67 11.43
N VAL A 204 3.50 -6.98 10.46
CA VAL A 204 4.96 -6.91 10.29
C VAL A 204 5.49 -5.76 11.14
N PRO A 205 6.51 -5.97 11.98
CA PRO A 205 6.90 -4.95 12.95
C PRO A 205 7.54 -3.71 12.29
N PHE A 206 8.18 -3.90 11.14
CA PHE A 206 8.94 -2.87 10.44
C PHE A 206 8.74 -3.00 8.93
N THR A 207 8.53 -1.88 8.24
CA THR A 207 8.44 -1.85 6.77
C THR A 207 9.34 -0.74 6.24
N HIS A 208 10.09 -1.04 5.18
CA HIS A 208 10.97 -0.10 4.51
C HIS A 208 11.08 -0.49 3.04
N ALA A 209 10.66 0.38 2.14
CA ALA A 209 10.65 0.12 0.71
C ALA A 209 12.01 0.40 0.07
N ASN A 210 12.49 -0.46 -0.82
CA ASN A 210 13.42 -0.06 -1.87
C ASN A 210 12.58 0.44 -3.05
N ILE A 211 12.77 1.70 -3.46
CA ILE A 211 12.04 2.34 -4.57
C ILE A 211 12.92 2.61 -5.79
N SER A 212 14.13 2.04 -5.84
CA SER A 212 15.12 2.34 -6.90
C SER A 212 14.58 2.07 -8.30
N SER A 213 13.79 0.99 -8.45
CA SER A 213 13.15 0.61 -9.72
C SER A 213 12.14 1.66 -10.17
N ALA A 214 11.25 2.11 -9.27
CA ALA A 214 10.26 3.14 -9.55
C ALA A 214 10.91 4.51 -9.88
N GLN A 215 11.99 4.86 -9.18
CA GLN A 215 12.79 6.05 -9.45
C GLN A 215 13.38 6.02 -10.86
N LYS A 216 13.98 4.88 -11.25
CA LYS A 216 14.62 4.72 -12.55
C LYS A 216 13.61 4.72 -13.69
N GLU A 217 12.50 4.01 -13.53
CA GLU A 217 11.56 3.74 -14.63
C GLU A 217 10.61 4.91 -14.90
N PHE A 218 10.17 5.63 -13.87
CA PHE A 218 9.20 6.72 -14.01
C PHE A 218 9.42 7.89 -13.06
N GLY A 219 10.65 8.07 -12.55
CA GLY A 219 11.03 9.26 -11.79
C GLY A 219 10.34 9.40 -10.43
N TYR A 220 9.81 8.31 -9.86
CA TYR A 220 9.08 8.35 -8.59
C TYR A 220 9.95 8.85 -7.44
N LYS A 221 9.65 10.06 -6.96
CA LYS A 221 10.37 10.68 -5.85
C LYS A 221 9.37 11.20 -4.81
N PRO A 222 9.15 10.46 -3.71
CA PRO A 222 8.32 10.97 -2.63
C PRO A 222 9.06 12.13 -1.95
N THR A 223 8.34 13.23 -1.69
CA THR A 223 8.95 14.48 -1.20
C THR A 223 8.27 15.01 0.05
N THR A 224 7.15 14.42 0.44
CA THR A 224 6.39 14.85 1.61
C THR A 224 6.84 14.09 2.85
N ASP A 225 7.50 14.79 3.77
CA ASP A 225 7.81 14.23 5.09
C ASP A 225 6.52 14.00 5.92
N LEU A 226 6.61 13.15 6.95
CA LEU A 226 5.47 12.77 7.77
C LEU A 226 4.84 13.97 8.51
N GLN A 227 5.64 14.91 9.01
CA GLN A 227 5.14 16.05 9.77
C GLN A 227 4.31 16.98 8.88
N THR A 228 4.80 17.25 7.67
CA THR A 228 4.12 18.05 6.64
C THR A 228 2.82 17.38 6.19
N GLY A 229 2.85 16.09 5.86
CA GLY A 229 1.63 15.39 5.43
C GLY A 229 0.58 15.26 6.53
N LEU A 230 0.98 15.05 7.79
CA LEU A 230 0.05 15.03 8.93
C LEU A 230 -0.58 16.39 9.18
N LYS A 231 0.15 17.48 8.94
CA LYS A 231 -0.42 18.83 9.01
C LYS A 231 -1.54 18.99 7.97
N LYS A 232 -1.25 18.65 6.70
CA LYS A 232 -2.26 18.72 5.62
C LYS A 232 -3.50 17.86 5.92
N PHE A 233 -3.29 16.64 6.44
CA PHE A 233 -4.38 15.79 6.90
C PHE A 233 -5.21 16.48 8.00
N TYR A 234 -4.57 17.01 9.03
CA TYR A 234 -5.26 17.71 10.12
C TYR A 234 -6.06 18.92 9.63
N ASP A 235 -5.47 19.74 8.76
CA ASP A 235 -6.13 20.90 8.17
C ASP A 235 -7.40 20.46 7.41
N SER A 236 -7.36 19.36 6.64
CA SER A 236 -8.55 18.81 5.97
C SER A 236 -9.59 18.23 6.94
N PHE A 237 -9.14 17.60 8.03
CA PHE A 237 -10.01 16.95 9.02
C PHE A 237 -10.82 17.95 9.83
N ASN A 238 -10.28 19.15 10.05
CA ASN A 238 -11.03 20.23 10.70
C ASN A 238 -12.10 20.83 9.79
N LEU A 239 -11.84 20.94 8.48
CA LEU A 239 -12.80 21.48 7.51
C LEU A 239 -14.06 20.61 7.36
N GLU A 240 -14.00 19.32 7.69
CA GLU A 240 -15.18 18.42 7.69
C GLU A 240 -16.06 18.57 8.94
N LYS A 241 -15.63 19.33 9.96
CA LYS A 241 -16.39 19.56 11.20
C LYS A 241 -17.20 20.86 11.22
N ASP A 242 -16.89 21.77 10.31
CA ASP A 242 -17.60 23.04 10.10
C ASP A 242 -18.66 22.87 8.98
#